data_AF-F4CKS4-F1
#
_entry.id   AF-F4CKS4-F1
#
_cell.length_a   1.000
_cell.length_b   1.000
_cell.length_c   1.000
_cell.angle_alpha   90.00
_cell.angle_beta   90.00
_cell.angle_gamma   90.00
#
_symmetry.space_group_name_H-M   'P 1'
#
loop_
_entity.id
_entity.type
_entity.pdbx_description
1 polymer ?
#
loop_
_entity_poly.entity_id
_entity_poly.type
_entity_poly.pdbx_seq_one_letter_code
_entity_poly.pdbx_strand_id
1 'polypeptide(L)'
;MIDTLRREVREEACATVTSCRLLGFSRGICVRGHEQGLVLVRSLWRAEVTVEPWEPRFEMAHRRLVPAAEAFGCLALPAGLRPLHRRAFTEAGLATDHGDAGDSPT
;
A
#
# COMPACT_ATOMS: atom_id res chain seq x y z
N MET A 1 9.80 -2.26 14.18
CA MET A 1 8.86 -2.00 13.04
C MET A 1 9.48 -2.35 11.69
N ILE A 2 10.73 -1.95 11.40
CA ILE A 2 11.37 -2.29 10.12
C ILE A 2 11.52 -3.80 9.91
N ASP A 3 11.78 -4.58 10.98
CA ASP A 3 11.91 -6.04 10.87
C ASP A 3 10.57 -6.70 10.53
N THR A 4 9.47 -6.15 11.05
CA THR A 4 8.12 -6.54 10.64
C THR A 4 7.93 -6.28 9.15
N LEU A 5 8.19 -5.06 8.66
CA LEU A 5 8.09 -4.75 7.23
C LEU A 5 8.90 -5.72 6.37
N ARG A 6 10.16 -5.97 6.73
CA ARG A 6 11.05 -6.89 6.00
C ARG A 6 10.50 -8.31 5.97
N ARG A 7 9.98 -8.79 7.10
CA ARG A 7 9.37 -10.10 7.21
C ARG A 7 8.13 -10.21 6.33
N GLU A 8 7.17 -9.30 6.46
CA GLU A 8 5.92 -9.33 5.69
C GLU A 8 6.19 -9.25 4.18
N VAL A 9 7.06 -8.33 3.73
CA VAL A 9 7.41 -8.19 2.31
C VAL A 9 8.06 -9.46 1.75
N ARG A 10 8.92 -10.12 2.52
CA ARG A 10 9.50 -11.41 2.12
C ARG A 10 8.43 -12.51 2.04
N GLU A 11 7.52 -12.53 2.99
CA GLU A 11 6.52 -13.60 3.16
C GLU A 11 5.37 -13.53 2.16
N GLU A 12 4.92 -12.32 1.82
CA GLU A 12 3.75 -12.10 0.98
C GLU A 12 4.08 -11.65 -0.44
N ALA A 13 5.20 -10.95 -0.65
CA ALA A 13 5.58 -10.43 -1.96
C ALA A 13 6.78 -11.17 -2.59
N CYS A 14 7.43 -12.07 -1.84
CA CYS A 14 8.69 -12.73 -2.22
C CYS A 14 9.70 -11.69 -2.73
N ALA A 15 9.99 -10.70 -1.89
CA ALA A 15 10.92 -9.64 -2.20
C ALA A 15 11.81 -9.30 -1.00
N THR A 16 13.05 -8.90 -1.29
CA THR A 16 14.03 -8.49 -0.28
C THR A 16 14.10 -6.97 -0.22
N VAL A 17 13.81 -6.38 0.93
CA VAL A 17 13.89 -4.91 1.12
C VAL A 17 15.35 -4.47 1.18
N THR A 18 15.77 -3.62 0.24
CA THR A 18 17.13 -3.05 0.16
C THR A 18 17.22 -1.69 0.87
N SER A 19 16.16 -0.89 0.80
CA SER A 19 16.02 0.34 1.58
C SER A 19 14.55 0.65 1.85
N CYS A 20 14.25 1.45 2.87
CA CYS A 20 12.89 1.87 3.13
C CYS A 20 12.81 3.21 3.88
N ARG A 21 11.65 3.85 3.77
CA ARG A 21 11.32 5.10 4.46
C ARG A 21 9.90 5.03 4.99
N LEU A 22 9.72 5.41 6.26
CA LEU A 22 8.40 5.59 6.87
C LEU A 22 7.74 6.84 6.28
N LEU A 23 6.53 6.68 5.74
CA LEU A 23 5.72 7.77 5.17
C LEU A 23 4.74 8.36 6.21
N GLY A 24 4.40 7.58 7.22
CA GLY A 24 3.55 8.02 8.32
C GLY A 24 2.73 6.89 8.92
N PHE A 25 1.68 7.27 9.65
CA PHE A 25 0.75 6.35 10.28
C PHE A 25 -0.68 6.66 9.90
N SER A 26 -1.50 5.62 9.83
CA SER A 26 -2.96 5.73 9.78
C SER A 26 -3.56 5.15 11.06
N ARG A 27 -4.69 5.68 11.48
CA ARG A 27 -5.49 5.16 12.59
C ARG A 27 -6.89 4.84 12.06
N GLY A 28 -7.27 3.58 12.18
CA GLY A 28 -8.61 3.10 11.86
C GLY A 28 -9.29 2.51 13.09
N ILE A 29 -10.62 2.48 13.07
CA ILE A 29 -11.43 1.78 14.08
C ILE A 29 -12.31 0.78 13.34
N CYS A 30 -12.28 -0.48 13.78
CA CYS A 30 -13.22 -1.48 13.28
C CYS A 30 -14.61 -1.15 13.82
N VAL A 31 -15.53 -0.76 12.93
CA VAL A 31 -16.88 -0.30 13.32
C VAL A 31 -17.91 -1.44 13.41
N ARG A 32 -17.59 -2.62 12.86
CA ARG A 32 -18.46 -3.81 12.79
C ARG A 32 -17.60 -5.08 12.72
N GLY A 33 -18.21 -6.24 12.94
CA GLY A 33 -17.56 -7.56 12.88
C GLY A 33 -16.97 -8.00 14.21
N HIS A 34 -16.25 -9.13 14.23
CA HIS A 34 -15.66 -9.70 15.45
C HIS A 34 -14.68 -8.74 16.15
N GLU A 35 -14.06 -7.84 15.38
CA GLU A 35 -13.10 -6.86 15.88
C GLU A 35 -13.73 -5.50 16.22
N GLN A 36 -15.06 -5.40 16.36
CA GLN A 36 -15.73 -4.12 16.62
C GLN A 36 -15.13 -3.40 17.85
N GLY A 37 -14.78 -2.13 17.68
CA GLY A 37 -14.14 -1.29 18.69
C GLY A 37 -12.61 -1.35 18.68
N LEU A 38 -12.00 -2.30 17.95
CA LEU A 38 -10.55 -2.40 17.83
C LEU A 38 -9.99 -1.17 17.10
N VAL A 39 -9.02 -0.52 17.73
CA VAL A 39 -8.25 0.57 17.12
C VAL A 39 -7.01 -0.02 16.50
N LEU A 40 -6.84 0.22 15.20
CA LEU A 40 -5.69 -0.24 14.45
C LEU A 40 -4.84 0.95 14.03
N VAL A 41 -3.56 0.92 14.39
CA VAL A 41 -2.56 1.89 13.95
C VAL A 41 -1.64 1.21 12.95
N ARG A 42 -1.65 1.67 11.70
CA ARG A 42 -0.83 1.10 10.62
C ARG A 42 0.26 2.07 10.22
N SER A 43 1.50 1.59 10.18
CA SER A 43 2.60 2.31 9.58
C SER A 43 2.59 2.14 8.06
N LEU A 44 2.85 3.21 7.33
CA LEU A 44 2.89 3.24 5.87
C LEU A 44 4.33 3.46 5.43
N TRP A 45 4.82 2.66 4.48
CA TRP A 45 6.23 2.65 4.08
C TRP A 45 6.37 2.72 2.56
N ARG A 46 7.44 3.38 2.11
CA ARG A 46 8.03 3.13 0.80
C ARG A 46 9.21 2.19 1.00
N ALA A 47 9.33 1.17 0.17
CA ALA A 47 10.47 0.27 0.14
C ALA A 47 11.01 0.14 -1.28
N GLU A 48 12.32 0.14 -1.41
CA GLU A 48 13.01 -0.37 -2.58
C GLU A 48 13.32 -1.84 -2.34
N VAL A 49 13.11 -2.68 -3.35
CA VAL A 49 13.19 -4.13 -3.20
C VAL A 49 13.90 -4.81 -4.37
N THR A 50 14.50 -5.96 -4.08
CA THR A 50 14.86 -6.95 -5.09
C THR A 50 13.75 -8.01 -5.14
N VAL A 51 13.22 -8.29 -6.34
CA VAL A 51 12.16 -9.28 -6.54
C VAL A 51 12.79 -10.66 -6.65
N GLU A 52 12.36 -11.60 -5.82
CA GLU A 52 12.84 -12.99 -5.79
C GLU A 52 11.89 -13.90 -6.61
N PRO A 53 12.24 -15.17 -6.87
CA PRO A 53 11.29 -16.16 -7.39
C PRO A 53 10.00 -16.22 -6.55
N TRP A 54 8.88 -16.51 -7.19
CA TRP A 54 7.57 -16.55 -6.52
C TRP A 54 7.37 -17.87 -5.78
N GLU A 55 7.54 -17.83 -4.46
CA GLU A 55 7.37 -18.96 -3.53
C GLU A 55 6.65 -18.46 -2.26
N PRO A 56 5.35 -18.11 -2.35
CA PRO A 56 4.62 -17.53 -1.23
C PRO A 56 4.44 -18.55 -0.10
N ARG A 57 4.52 -18.09 1.16
CA ARG A 57 4.49 -18.98 2.32
C ARG A 57 3.19 -18.91 3.13
N PHE A 58 2.35 -17.92 2.87
CA PHE A 58 1.18 -17.59 3.69
C PHE A 58 -0.03 -17.19 2.83
N GLU A 59 -0.74 -16.14 3.22
CA GLU A 59 -2.06 -15.79 2.70
C GLU A 59 -2.07 -15.36 1.22
N MET A 60 -0.94 -14.84 0.72
CA MET A 60 -0.89 -14.25 -0.61
C MET A 60 -0.61 -15.29 -1.71
N ALA A 61 -1.60 -15.53 -2.57
CA ALA A 61 -1.52 -16.56 -3.63
C ALA A 61 -0.89 -16.07 -4.94
N HIS A 62 -0.93 -14.76 -5.19
CA HIS A 62 -0.48 -14.17 -6.44
C HIS A 62 0.26 -12.83 -6.22
N ARG A 63 1.18 -12.50 -7.13
CA ARG A 63 1.74 -11.15 -7.26
C ARG A 63 1.65 -10.66 -8.70
N ARG A 64 1.58 -9.34 -8.86
CA ARG A 64 1.69 -8.66 -10.15
C ARG A 64 2.60 -7.46 -10.01
N LEU A 65 3.64 -7.37 -10.85
CA LEU A 65 4.42 -6.15 -11.01
C LEU A 65 3.67 -5.22 -11.97
N VAL A 66 3.56 -3.95 -11.60
CA VAL A 66 2.83 -2.94 -12.37
C VAL A 66 3.68 -1.68 -12.54
N PRO A 67 3.55 -0.95 -13.65
CA PRO A 67 4.14 0.38 -13.77
C PRO A 67 3.64 1.29 -12.66
N ALA A 68 4.54 2.15 -12.12
CA ALA A 68 4.19 3.08 -11.04
C ALA A 68 2.96 3.94 -11.38
N ALA A 69 2.84 4.35 -12.64
CA ALA A 69 1.73 5.13 -13.16
C ALA A 69 0.36 4.46 -13.05
N GLU A 70 0.31 3.13 -13.08
CA GLU A 70 -0.93 2.34 -13.06
C GLU A 70 -1.24 1.78 -11.66
N ALA A 71 -0.24 1.82 -10.75
CA ALA A 71 -0.30 1.14 -9.47
C ALA A 71 -1.48 1.58 -8.60
N PHE A 72 -1.78 2.88 -8.54
CA PHE A 72 -2.91 3.38 -7.74
C PHE A 72 -4.27 2.91 -8.29
N GLY A 73 -4.39 2.79 -9.62
CA GLY A 73 -5.60 2.30 -10.29
C GLY A 73 -5.88 0.81 -10.03
N CYS A 74 -4.84 0.04 -9.71
CA CYS A 74 -4.93 -1.39 -9.45
C CYS A 74 -5.40 -1.75 -8.02
N LEU A 75 -5.50 -0.77 -7.10
CA LEU A 75 -5.85 -1.04 -5.71
C LEU A 75 -7.36 -1.24 -5.52
N ALA A 76 -7.73 -2.41 -5.00
CA ALA A 76 -9.08 -2.69 -4.51
C ALA A 76 -9.23 -2.18 -3.07
N LEU A 77 -9.64 -0.91 -2.93
CA LEU A 77 -9.80 -0.26 -1.63
C LEU A 77 -11.28 -0.10 -1.25
N PRO A 78 -11.65 -0.36 0.02
CA PRO A 78 -12.94 0.06 0.56
C PRO A 78 -13.21 1.55 0.34
N ALA A 79 -14.49 1.89 0.19
CA ALA A 79 -14.94 3.27 0.08
C ALA A 79 -14.42 4.09 1.29
N GLY A 80 -13.90 5.30 1.02
CA GLY A 80 -13.34 6.19 2.03
C GLY A 80 -11.84 6.02 2.33
N LEU A 81 -11.20 4.90 1.94
CA LEU A 81 -9.75 4.72 2.14
C LEU A 81 -8.89 5.29 1.00
N ARG A 82 -9.50 5.63 -0.15
CA ARG A 82 -8.80 6.15 -1.33
C ARG A 82 -8.00 7.43 -1.06
N PRO A 83 -8.51 8.47 -0.34
CA PRO A 83 -7.74 9.69 -0.09
C PRO A 83 -6.45 9.44 0.71
N LEU A 84 -6.53 8.57 1.71
CA LEU A 84 -5.38 8.20 2.54
C LEU A 84 -4.31 7.50 1.71
N HIS A 85 -4.69 6.56 0.85
CA HIS A 85 -3.75 5.86 -0.03
C HIS A 85 -3.20 6.80 -1.11
N ARG A 86 -4.00 7.73 -1.65
CA ARG A 86 -3.53 8.74 -2.61
C ARG A 86 -2.42 9.60 -2.01
N ARG A 87 -2.60 10.05 -0.76
CA ARG A 87 -1.56 10.77 -0.04
C ARG A 87 -0.31 9.90 0.11
N ALA A 88 -0.44 8.65 0.56
CA ALA A 88 0.70 7.75 0.70
C ALA A 88 1.49 7.55 -0.61
N PHE A 89 0.80 7.43 -1.75
CA PHE A 89 1.43 7.35 -3.08
C PHE A 89 2.16 8.64 -3.45
N THR A 90 1.56 9.79 -3.15
CA THR A 90 2.19 11.11 -3.37
C THR A 90 3.46 11.24 -2.55
N GLU A 91 3.39 10.94 -1.25
CA GLU A 91 4.54 10.97 -0.32
C GLU A 91 5.62 9.95 -0.71
N ALA A 92 5.24 8.84 -1.34
CA ALA A 92 6.19 7.86 -1.88
C ALA A 92 6.92 8.37 -3.14
N GLY A 93 6.41 9.41 -3.81
CA GLY A 93 6.88 9.87 -5.12
C GLY A 93 6.38 8.98 -6.27
N LEU A 94 5.22 8.34 -6.09
CA LEU A 94 4.60 7.43 -7.08
C LEU A 94 3.33 8.00 -7.69
N ALA A 95 2.89 9.19 -7.27
CA ALA A 95 1.77 9.86 -7.89
C ALA A 95 2.15 10.28 -9.31
N THR A 96 1.38 9.84 -10.29
CA THR A 96 1.37 10.46 -11.60
C THR A 96 0.53 11.73 -11.53
N ASP A 97 1.13 12.86 -11.89
CA ASP A 97 0.37 14.03 -12.30
C ASP A 97 -0.43 13.66 -13.55
N HIS A 98 -1.63 13.11 -13.35
CA HIS A 98 -2.71 13.38 -14.28
C HIS A 98 -3.41 14.58 -13.68
N GLY A 99 -3.12 15.75 -14.26
CA GLY A 99 -3.85 16.97 -13.98
C GLY A 99 -5.32 16.64 -13.91
N ASP A 100 -5.95 17.16 -12.87
CA ASP A 100 -7.38 17.28 -12.76
C ASP A 100 -7.87 17.87 -14.09
N ALA A 101 -8.37 17.02 -15.00
CA ALA A 101 -9.10 17.49 -16.14
C ALA A 101 -10.38 18.04 -15.52
N GLY A 102 -10.33 19.35 -15.26
CA GLY A 102 -11.38 20.10 -14.63
C GLY A 102 -12.72 19.73 -15.25
N ASP A 103 -13.68 19.53 -14.36
CA ASP A 103 -15.10 19.59 -14.65
C ASP A 103 -15.35 20.69 -15.69
N SER A 104 -15.64 20.28 -16.93
CA SER A 104 -16.01 21.21 -17.99
C SER A 104 -17.54 21.31 -17.95
N PRO A 105 -18.09 22.50 -17.68
CA PRO A 105 -19.52 22.67 -17.62
C PRO A 105 -20.09 22.66 -19.04
N THR A 106 -21.11 21.84 -19.26
CA THR A 106 -22.12 22.06 -20.31
C THR A 106 -23.48 21.97 -19.67
#